data_AF-G3YD69-F1
#
_entry.id   AF-G3YD69-F1
#
_cell.length_a   1.000
_cell.length_b   1.000
_cell.length_c   1.000
_cell.angle_alpha   90.00
_cell.angle_beta   90.00
_cell.angle_gamma   90.00
#
_symmetry.space_group_name_H-M   'P 1'
#
loop_
_entity.id
_entity.type
_entity.pdbx_description
1 polymer ?
#
loop_
_entity_poly.entity_id
_entity_poly.type
_entity_poly.pdbx_seq_one_letter_code
_entity_poly.pdbx_strand_id
1 'polypeptide(L)'
;MSSSILVQCAKELIAKVASESKSQYGFSSMAPSIYDTAWLAMVEKRTDEGYEWLFPTSFEYLLREQTNDGGWDALESVARRHREYPENIWIQDCVIHSLAALHALCRHVRRSSSHHREPLPDDILFRLFRAKSFLDAKLQKWQPDDSIHFTVELIVPVLLHLLYEEGVDFQFPAKDDLLSKYTAATSVDLRWLYQGPCSIPLFSLEGFARQLEWDKLECLVTSSGITASPASAAAYLIFSPNWSDECEAYLRHIVSHGQGKGNGGVGGVYPLEVFEPCWVLSTLLDSGFTVENLGAQNVGDLVELIHRSISNGVTGATHTFFPDADDTARALMVLNNNGYAVSRANLIRKFECDDGFETFDDRMPQRVTSVSVNGNVLSCLLSSSDPSAFTPQIENIAKFMCTKWSKEKTLHDHWNLSEYYGIMHIAQSLVPVRVLWDQGCIPGLAEDIVEKHISTCLREVVDRVLRGQNDDGSWGNMHGAEETAYAIIALAQLASHADIVSDYSKADLAIARGKQFLLETWTMGQKPDRIWTGKVLHGISYVHDAHVLAALKINRANLAGKRGFF
;
A
#
# COMPACT_ATOMS: atom_id res chain seq x y z
N MET A 1 17.99 -8.78 -20.74
CA MET A 1 16.91 -9.81 -20.82
C MET A 1 16.30 -9.79 -22.21
N SER A 2 16.08 -10.94 -22.86
CA SER A 2 15.41 -10.95 -24.19
C SER A 2 13.91 -10.66 -24.06
N SER A 3 13.27 -10.21 -25.15
CA SER A 3 11.82 -9.96 -25.16
C SER A 3 10.99 -11.21 -24.82
N SER A 4 11.46 -12.40 -25.21
CA SER A 4 10.78 -13.67 -24.91
C SER A 4 10.81 -14.01 -23.41
N ILE A 5 11.95 -13.82 -22.74
CA ILE A 5 12.06 -14.06 -21.29
C ILE A 5 11.15 -13.09 -20.54
N LEU A 6 11.14 -11.81 -20.93
CA LEU A 6 10.30 -10.81 -20.28
C LEU A 6 8.80 -11.15 -20.38
N VAL A 7 8.35 -11.60 -21.56
CA VAL A 7 6.97 -12.08 -21.77
C VAL A 7 6.67 -13.31 -20.92
N GLN A 8 7.62 -14.24 -20.82
CA GLN A 8 7.45 -15.44 -20.00
C GLN A 8 7.30 -15.09 -18.51
N CYS A 9 8.14 -14.20 -17.97
CA CYS A 9 8.03 -13.76 -16.56
C CYS A 9 6.69 -13.07 -16.29
N ALA A 10 6.22 -12.18 -17.18
CA ALA A 10 4.93 -11.51 -17.03
C ALA A 10 3.74 -12.49 -17.10
N LYS A 11 3.82 -13.48 -17.99
CA LYS A 11 2.82 -14.56 -18.09
C LYS A 11 2.78 -15.41 -16.83
N GLU A 12 3.94 -15.75 -16.27
CA GLU A 12 4.05 -16.52 -15.03
C GLU A 12 3.49 -15.74 -13.83
N LEU A 13 3.77 -14.43 -13.74
CA LEU A 13 3.20 -13.57 -12.73
C LEU A 13 1.67 -13.56 -12.80
N ILE A 14 1.10 -13.32 -13.99
CA ILE A 14 -0.37 -13.33 -14.19
C ILE A 14 -0.98 -14.70 -13.89
N ALA A 15 -0.31 -15.79 -14.30
CA ALA A 15 -0.76 -17.14 -13.97
C ALA A 15 -0.77 -17.39 -12.46
N LYS A 16 0.24 -16.89 -11.75
CA LYS A 16 0.35 -17.02 -10.29
C LYS A 16 -0.76 -16.24 -9.59
N VAL A 17 -0.95 -14.96 -9.94
CA VAL A 17 -2.04 -14.13 -9.39
C VAL A 17 -3.39 -14.82 -9.66
N ALA A 18 -3.68 -15.23 -10.90
CA ALA A 18 -4.94 -15.89 -11.25
C ALA A 18 -5.18 -17.21 -10.50
N SER A 19 -4.11 -17.98 -10.26
CA SER A 19 -4.21 -19.22 -9.48
C SER A 19 -4.47 -18.96 -8.00
N GLU A 20 -3.74 -18.01 -7.40
CA GLU A 20 -3.85 -17.71 -5.97
C GLU A 20 -5.16 -16.98 -5.63
N SER A 21 -5.71 -16.18 -6.55
CA SER A 21 -7.03 -15.55 -6.39
C SER A 21 -8.19 -16.54 -6.27
N LYS A 22 -8.01 -17.81 -6.63
CA LYS A 22 -9.03 -18.87 -6.49
C LYS A 22 -9.11 -19.46 -5.08
N SER A 23 -8.17 -19.10 -4.21
CA SER A 23 -8.17 -19.50 -2.80
C SER A 23 -9.40 -18.97 -2.07
N GLN A 24 -10.01 -19.80 -1.21
CA GLN A 24 -11.14 -19.38 -0.37
C GLN A 24 -10.80 -18.20 0.54
N TYR A 25 -9.55 -18.13 1.01
CA TYR A 25 -9.06 -17.05 1.86
C TYR A 25 -8.42 -15.91 1.05
N GLY A 26 -8.52 -15.94 -0.29
CA GLY A 26 -7.77 -15.06 -1.16
C GLY A 26 -6.24 -15.21 -1.02
N PHE A 27 -5.50 -14.19 -1.45
CA PHE A 27 -4.05 -14.12 -1.37
C PHE A 27 -3.59 -12.69 -1.09
N SER A 28 -2.35 -12.54 -0.63
CA SER A 28 -1.64 -11.27 -0.53
C SER A 28 -0.14 -11.53 -0.67
N SER A 29 0.54 -10.74 -1.50
CA SER A 29 1.99 -10.73 -1.69
C SER A 29 2.70 -9.68 -0.83
N MET A 30 1.95 -9.05 0.08
CA MET A 30 2.47 -8.12 1.07
C MET A 30 3.49 -8.80 1.98
N ALA A 31 4.68 -8.21 2.08
CA ALA A 31 5.75 -8.70 2.91
C ALA A 31 5.35 -8.74 4.39
N PRO A 32 5.86 -9.70 5.19
CA PRO A 32 5.59 -9.76 6.61
C PRO A 32 5.91 -8.46 7.34
N SER A 33 5.09 -8.11 8.32
CA SER A 33 5.24 -6.95 9.20
C SER A 33 5.52 -7.43 10.62
N ILE A 34 6.42 -6.76 11.34
CA ILE A 34 6.68 -7.08 12.75
C ILE A 34 5.47 -6.72 13.62
N TYR A 35 4.77 -5.64 13.27
CA TYR A 35 3.63 -5.12 14.02
C TYR A 35 2.49 -6.15 14.09
N ASP A 36 2.04 -6.64 12.93
CA ASP A 36 0.95 -7.62 12.87
C ASP A 36 1.38 -8.96 13.46
N THR A 37 2.61 -9.40 13.17
CA THR A 37 3.17 -10.63 13.74
C THR A 37 3.21 -10.58 15.27
N ALA A 38 3.49 -9.42 15.86
CA ALA A 38 3.49 -9.23 17.31
C ALA A 38 2.09 -9.36 17.92
N TRP A 39 1.05 -8.85 17.25
CA TRP A 39 -0.33 -9.07 17.68
C TRP A 39 -0.71 -10.55 17.68
N LEU A 40 -0.33 -11.32 16.64
CA LEU A 40 -0.56 -12.76 16.60
C LEU A 40 0.18 -13.51 17.72
N ALA A 41 1.41 -13.11 18.02
CA ALA A 41 2.22 -13.71 19.08
C ALA A 41 1.59 -13.57 20.48
N MET A 42 0.59 -12.69 20.65
CA MET A 42 -0.11 -12.45 21.91
C MET A 42 -1.47 -13.16 22.02
N VAL A 43 -1.87 -13.95 21.02
CA VAL A 43 -3.15 -14.68 21.05
C VAL A 43 -3.03 -15.93 21.93
N GLU A 44 -3.74 -15.94 23.05
CA GLU A 44 -3.85 -17.09 23.95
C GLU A 44 -5.18 -17.81 23.72
N LYS A 45 -5.16 -19.14 23.62
CA LYS A 45 -6.37 -19.97 23.56
C LYS A 45 -6.52 -20.77 24.85
N ARG A 46 -7.73 -20.80 25.40
CA ARG A 46 -8.07 -21.68 26.52
C ARG A 46 -8.33 -23.10 26.03
N THR A 47 -7.65 -24.07 26.63
CA THR A 47 -7.81 -25.51 26.40
C THR A 47 -8.17 -26.21 27.71
N ASP A 48 -8.47 -27.51 27.64
CA ASP A 48 -8.72 -28.34 28.83
C ASP A 48 -7.53 -28.35 29.80
N GLU A 49 -6.32 -28.13 29.28
CA GLU A 49 -5.10 -28.16 30.06
C GLU A 49 -4.63 -26.78 30.57
N GLY A 50 -5.29 -25.69 30.19
CA GLY A 50 -4.92 -24.33 30.62
C GLY A 50 -5.08 -23.32 29.50
N TYR A 51 -4.16 -22.36 29.40
CA TYR A 51 -4.03 -21.55 28.19
C TYR A 51 -2.71 -21.85 27.51
N GLU A 52 -2.73 -21.82 26.18
CA GLU A 52 -1.58 -21.99 25.29
C GLU A 52 -1.49 -20.81 24.32
N TRP A 53 -0.30 -20.51 23.82
CA TRP A 53 -0.15 -19.56 22.73
C TRP A 53 -0.63 -20.19 21.43
N LEU A 54 -1.51 -19.49 20.71
CA LEU A 54 -2.09 -20.00 19.48
C LEU A 54 -1.07 -20.03 18.32
N PHE A 55 -0.13 -19.08 18.34
CA PHE A 55 0.88 -18.86 17.28
C PHE A 55 2.30 -18.75 17.86
N PRO A 56 2.87 -19.83 18.43
CA PRO A 56 4.22 -19.80 19.00
C PRO A 56 5.29 -19.45 17.96
N THR A 57 5.10 -19.86 16.70
CA THR A 57 5.98 -19.50 15.57
C THR A 57 6.04 -18.00 15.33
N SER A 58 4.97 -17.25 15.60
CA SER A 58 4.98 -15.79 15.49
C SER A 58 5.85 -15.16 16.57
N PHE A 59 5.89 -15.72 17.79
CA PHE A 59 6.84 -15.29 18.82
C PHE A 59 8.29 -15.62 18.44
N GLU A 60 8.55 -16.82 17.91
CA GLU A 60 9.87 -17.19 17.37
C GLU A 60 10.33 -16.26 16.25
N TYR A 61 9.41 -15.82 15.38
CA TYR A 61 9.67 -14.82 14.36
C TYR A 61 10.18 -13.52 14.99
N LEU A 62 9.50 -12.98 16.02
CA LEU A 62 9.95 -11.77 16.71
C LEU A 62 11.36 -11.92 17.31
N LEU A 63 11.65 -13.06 17.95
CA LEU A 63 12.96 -13.32 18.54
C LEU A 63 14.08 -13.34 17.49
N ARG A 64 13.79 -13.88 16.29
CA ARG A 64 14.74 -13.95 15.17
C ARG A 64 14.96 -12.58 14.52
N GLU A 65 13.90 -11.79 14.35
CA GLU A 65 13.97 -10.50 13.68
C GLU A 65 14.39 -9.34 14.61
N GLN A 66 14.62 -9.60 15.90
CA GLN A 66 15.18 -8.59 16.79
C GLN A 66 16.61 -8.23 16.36
N THR A 67 16.84 -6.96 16.10
CA THR A 67 18.11 -6.43 15.59
C THR A 67 19.21 -6.42 16.67
N ASN A 68 20.46 -6.21 16.26
CA ASN A 68 21.59 -6.21 17.19
C ASN A 68 21.54 -5.06 18.21
N ASP A 69 20.97 -3.93 17.83
CA ASP A 69 20.72 -2.78 18.71
C ASP A 69 19.47 -2.95 19.60
N GLY A 70 18.72 -4.03 19.42
CA GLY A 70 17.65 -4.48 20.31
C GLY A 70 16.24 -4.17 19.84
N GLY A 71 16.08 -3.36 18.81
CA GLY A 71 14.77 -3.02 18.24
C GLY A 71 14.28 -4.02 17.20
N TRP A 72 13.31 -3.56 16.44
CA TRP A 72 12.84 -4.20 15.21
C TRP A 72 12.80 -3.15 14.11
N ASP A 73 13.68 -3.33 13.13
CA ASP A 73 13.82 -2.47 11.96
C ASP A 73 13.52 -3.29 10.70
N ALA A 74 12.29 -3.20 10.20
CA ALA A 74 11.86 -3.94 9.01
C ALA A 74 12.60 -3.52 7.72
N LEU A 75 13.26 -2.36 7.74
CA LEU A 75 13.99 -1.80 6.61
C LEU A 75 15.46 -2.27 6.56
N GLU A 76 16.02 -2.76 7.68
CA GLU A 76 17.40 -3.28 7.77
C GLU A 76 17.71 -4.33 6.72
N SER A 77 16.75 -5.23 6.48
CA SER A 77 16.94 -6.36 5.59
C SER A 77 16.67 -6.05 4.10
N VAL A 78 16.16 -4.86 3.79
CA VAL A 78 15.73 -4.44 2.45
C VAL A 78 16.68 -3.39 1.86
N ALA A 79 17.17 -2.46 2.67
CA ALA A 79 18.14 -1.46 2.23
C ALA A 79 19.57 -1.92 2.57
N ARG A 80 20.47 -2.00 1.58
CA ARG A 80 21.92 -2.12 1.85
C ARG A 80 22.47 -0.93 2.65
N ARG A 81 21.69 0.15 2.81
CA ARG A 81 22.00 1.39 3.52
C ARG A 81 20.74 2.01 4.13
N HIS A 82 20.46 1.78 5.43
CA HIS A 82 19.37 2.45 6.17
C HIS A 82 19.37 4.00 6.09
N ARG A 83 20.48 4.60 5.64
CA ARG A 83 20.66 6.06 5.56
C ARG A 83 19.84 6.73 4.45
N GLU A 84 19.09 5.96 3.68
CA GLU A 84 18.43 6.44 2.46
C GLU A 84 16.93 6.76 2.67
N TYR A 85 16.32 6.27 3.76
CA TYR A 85 14.99 6.71 4.18
C TYR A 85 15.07 8.04 4.94
N PRO A 86 14.07 8.94 4.80
CA PRO A 86 13.97 10.11 5.67
C PRO A 86 13.95 9.69 7.14
N GLU A 87 14.80 10.32 7.96
CA GLU A 87 15.08 9.85 9.33
C GLU A 87 13.80 9.73 10.17
N ASN A 88 12.88 10.69 10.09
CA ASN A 88 11.66 10.65 10.89
C ASN A 88 10.70 9.52 10.47
N ILE A 89 10.60 9.23 9.16
CA ILE A 89 9.78 8.13 8.62
C ILE A 89 10.32 6.79 9.13
N TRP A 90 11.62 6.58 9.00
CA TRP A 90 12.27 5.38 9.49
C TRP A 90 12.13 5.20 11.00
N ILE A 91 12.32 6.28 11.78
CA ILE A 91 12.15 6.24 13.24
C ILE A 91 10.70 5.87 13.59
N GLN A 92 9.71 6.45 12.93
CA GLN A 92 8.31 6.17 13.20
C GLN A 92 7.97 4.69 12.96
N ASP A 93 8.41 4.13 11.83
CA ASP A 93 8.22 2.72 11.49
C ASP A 93 8.88 1.79 12.54
N CYS A 94 10.13 2.09 12.92
CA CYS A 94 10.84 1.37 13.98
C CYS A 94 10.12 1.43 15.34
N VAL A 95 9.56 2.59 15.70
CA VAL A 95 8.83 2.79 16.96
C VAL A 95 7.59 1.90 17.00
N ILE A 96 6.76 1.91 15.95
CA ILE A 96 5.54 1.11 15.87
C ILE A 96 5.86 -0.39 15.98
N HIS A 97 6.82 -0.85 15.19
CA HIS A 97 7.26 -2.25 15.21
C HIS A 97 7.82 -2.67 16.57
N SER A 98 8.71 -1.86 17.15
CA SER A 98 9.39 -2.19 18.39
C SER A 98 8.49 -2.12 19.61
N LEU A 99 7.52 -1.20 19.66
CA LEU A 99 6.52 -1.15 20.73
C LEU A 99 5.65 -2.42 20.74
N ALA A 100 5.13 -2.83 19.59
CA ALA A 100 4.30 -4.04 19.48
C ALA A 100 5.09 -5.30 19.85
N ALA A 101 6.31 -5.45 19.33
CA ALA A 101 7.16 -6.60 19.62
C ALA A 101 7.60 -6.65 21.09
N LEU A 102 7.98 -5.51 21.69
CA LEU A 102 8.29 -5.44 23.11
C LEU A 102 7.09 -5.85 23.98
N HIS A 103 5.88 -5.41 23.61
CA HIS A 103 4.67 -5.80 24.33
C HIS A 103 4.44 -7.31 24.27
N ALA A 104 4.62 -7.93 23.09
CA ALA A 104 4.55 -9.38 22.95
C ALA A 104 5.58 -10.10 23.83
N LEU A 105 6.84 -9.65 23.86
CA LEU A 105 7.86 -10.24 24.74
C LEU A 105 7.47 -10.10 26.22
N CYS A 106 6.97 -8.95 26.66
CA CYS A 106 6.50 -8.74 28.04
C CYS A 106 5.38 -9.73 28.41
N ARG A 107 4.40 -9.90 27.52
CA ARG A 107 3.29 -10.86 27.69
C ARG A 107 3.78 -12.29 27.87
N HIS A 108 4.74 -12.71 27.05
CA HIS A 108 5.37 -14.04 27.13
C HIS A 108 6.11 -14.25 28.46
N VAL A 109 6.86 -13.26 28.94
CA VAL A 109 7.54 -13.30 30.26
C VAL A 109 6.54 -13.40 31.42
N ARG A 110 5.49 -12.58 31.41
CA ARG A 110 4.45 -12.59 32.43
C ARG A 110 3.71 -13.93 32.47
N ARG A 111 3.40 -14.50 31.30
CA ARG A 111 2.72 -15.79 31.19
C ARG A 111 3.58 -16.94 31.69
N SER A 112 4.86 -17.02 31.29
CA SER A 112 5.80 -18.06 31.73
C SER A 112 5.98 -18.05 33.26
N SER A 113 6.01 -16.85 33.85
CA SER A 113 6.06 -16.69 35.31
C SER A 113 4.80 -17.21 36.03
N SER A 114 3.66 -17.22 35.33
CA SER A 114 2.37 -17.66 35.87
C SER A 114 2.07 -19.14 35.59
N HIS A 115 2.55 -19.67 34.46
CA HIS A 115 2.29 -21.03 33.98
C HIS A 115 3.59 -21.63 33.40
N HIS A 116 4.10 -22.70 34.00
CA HIS A 116 5.39 -23.34 33.66
C HIS A 116 5.37 -24.18 32.36
N ARG A 117 4.59 -23.79 31.35
CA ARG A 117 4.33 -24.66 30.19
C ARG A 117 5.18 -24.38 28.97
N GLU A 118 5.68 -23.15 28.80
CA GLU A 118 6.48 -22.81 27.62
C GLU A 118 7.85 -22.21 28.01
N PRO A 119 8.96 -22.82 27.55
CA PRO A 119 10.30 -22.34 27.85
C PRO A 119 10.56 -21.05 27.08
N LEU A 120 11.02 -20.02 27.79
CA LEU A 120 11.55 -18.81 27.18
C LEU A 120 13.04 -18.97 26.89
N PRO A 121 13.59 -18.26 25.89
CA PRO A 121 15.03 -18.18 25.70
C PRO A 121 15.74 -17.67 26.96
N ASP A 122 16.91 -18.23 27.26
CA ASP A 122 17.73 -17.82 28.42
C ASP A 122 18.09 -16.32 28.39
N ASP A 123 18.15 -15.72 27.20
CA ASP A 123 18.49 -14.31 26.99
C ASP A 123 17.26 -13.37 26.97
N ILE A 124 16.05 -13.84 27.28
CA ILE A 124 14.80 -13.05 27.12
C ILE A 124 14.83 -11.73 27.91
N LEU A 125 15.37 -11.72 29.12
CA LEU A 125 15.50 -10.49 29.92
C LEU A 125 16.48 -9.50 29.29
N PHE A 126 17.55 -9.99 28.67
CA PHE A 126 18.49 -9.16 27.93
C PHE A 126 17.85 -8.58 26.67
N ARG A 127 17.01 -9.35 25.98
CA ARG A 127 16.22 -8.88 24.82
C ARG A 127 15.25 -7.77 25.21
N LEU A 128 14.51 -7.92 26.32
CA LEU A 128 13.63 -6.87 26.86
C LEU A 128 14.41 -5.59 27.18
N PHE A 129 15.56 -5.71 27.85
CA PHE A 129 16.38 -4.56 28.20
C PHE A 129 16.89 -3.79 26.97
N ARG A 130 17.38 -4.51 25.96
CA ARG A 130 17.85 -3.89 24.71
C ARG A 130 16.70 -3.25 23.93
N ALA A 131 15.55 -3.91 23.83
CA ALA A 131 14.36 -3.36 23.19
C ALA A 131 13.88 -2.07 23.85
N LYS A 132 13.84 -2.03 25.19
CA LYS A 132 13.53 -0.80 25.92
C LYS A 132 14.56 0.30 25.63
N SER A 133 15.85 -0.02 25.70
CA SER A 133 16.94 0.94 25.45
C SER A 133 16.89 1.52 24.03
N PHE A 134 16.59 0.67 23.04
CA PHE A 134 16.38 1.08 21.66
C PHE A 134 15.20 2.05 21.53
N LEU A 135 14.05 1.70 22.11
CA LEU A 135 12.86 2.54 22.09
C LEU A 135 13.08 3.87 22.80
N ASP A 136 13.72 3.89 23.97
CA ASP A 136 14.09 5.14 24.66
C ASP A 136 14.88 6.04 23.72
N ALA A 137 15.90 5.52 23.03
CA ALA A 137 16.74 6.28 22.11
C ALA A 137 15.98 6.79 20.87
N LYS A 138 15.09 5.99 20.29
CA LYS A 138 14.28 6.37 19.12
C LYS A 138 13.20 7.39 19.48
N LEU A 139 12.45 7.15 20.55
CA LEU A 139 11.39 8.04 21.04
C LEU A 139 11.92 9.42 21.44
N GLN A 140 13.15 9.54 21.96
CA GLN A 140 13.75 10.85 22.24
C GLN A 140 13.89 11.74 21.00
N LYS A 141 14.03 11.14 19.81
CA LYS A 141 14.23 11.87 18.54
C LYS A 141 12.98 11.96 17.69
N TRP A 142 12.03 11.05 17.91
CA TRP A 142 10.84 10.90 17.09
C TRP A 142 9.94 12.14 17.15
N GLN A 143 9.46 12.56 15.98
CA GLN A 143 8.40 13.55 15.84
C GLN A 143 7.21 12.87 15.15
N PRO A 144 6.07 12.64 15.84
CA PRO A 144 4.91 11.99 15.24
C PRO A 144 4.39 12.76 14.04
N ASP A 145 4.29 12.08 12.91
CA ASP A 145 3.79 12.62 11.66
C ASP A 145 2.73 11.69 11.05
N ASP A 146 1.50 12.18 11.11
CA ASP A 146 0.27 11.48 10.76
C ASP A 146 0.10 11.35 9.23
N SER A 147 0.99 12.00 8.44
CA SER A 147 1.01 11.87 6.98
C SER A 147 1.77 10.64 6.48
N ILE A 148 2.57 10.00 7.34
CA ILE A 148 3.48 8.90 6.96
C ILE A 148 2.81 7.53 7.08
N HIS A 149 2.18 7.26 8.22
CA HIS A 149 1.48 6.00 8.49
C HIS A 149 0.05 6.29 8.89
N PHE A 150 -0.85 5.54 8.28
CA PHE A 150 -2.26 5.58 8.62
C PHE A 150 -2.42 5.20 10.10
N THR A 151 -3.14 6.01 10.86
CA THR A 151 -3.53 5.74 12.27
C THR A 151 -2.39 5.68 13.30
N VAL A 152 -1.23 6.29 13.05
CA VAL A 152 -0.12 6.32 14.01
C VAL A 152 -0.54 6.92 15.37
N GLU A 153 -1.36 7.95 15.33
CA GLU A 153 -1.94 8.66 16.47
C GLU A 153 -2.96 7.82 17.25
N LEU A 154 -3.38 6.68 16.71
CA LEU A 154 -4.22 5.68 17.40
C LEU A 154 -3.38 4.53 17.96
N ILE A 155 -2.54 3.91 17.11
CA ILE A 155 -1.83 2.67 17.47
C ILE A 155 -0.73 2.89 18.51
N VAL A 156 0.07 3.96 18.39
CA VAL A 156 1.21 4.19 19.29
C VAL A 156 0.75 4.47 20.73
N PRO A 157 -0.24 5.35 20.97
CA PRO A 157 -0.79 5.57 22.31
C PRO A 157 -1.35 4.31 22.97
N VAL A 158 -2.05 3.46 22.21
CA VAL A 158 -2.56 2.18 22.73
C VAL A 158 -1.41 1.26 23.12
N LEU A 159 -0.39 1.10 22.27
CA LEU A 159 0.76 0.26 22.59
C LEU A 159 1.55 0.77 23.80
N LEU A 160 1.76 2.09 23.92
CA LEU A 160 2.39 2.70 25.10
C LEU A 160 1.59 2.41 26.38
N HIS A 161 0.26 2.43 26.29
CA HIS A 161 -0.58 2.10 27.43
C HIS A 161 -0.51 0.61 27.80
N LEU A 162 -0.60 -0.28 26.83
CA LEU A 162 -0.48 -1.73 27.07
C LEU A 162 0.88 -2.09 27.69
N LEU A 163 1.96 -1.46 27.23
CA LEU A 163 3.28 -1.59 27.85
C LEU A 163 3.33 -1.05 29.28
N TYR A 164 2.66 0.06 29.55
CA TYR A 164 2.55 0.60 30.91
C TYR A 164 1.86 -0.40 31.86
N GLU A 165 0.82 -1.11 31.40
CA GLU A 165 0.17 -2.18 32.18
C GLU A 165 1.09 -3.39 32.45
N GLU A 166 2.09 -3.60 31.59
CA GLU A 166 3.17 -4.58 31.78
C GLU A 166 4.37 -4.00 32.59
N GLY A 167 4.25 -2.78 33.12
CA GLY A 167 5.25 -2.13 33.96
C GLY A 167 6.38 -1.42 33.18
N VAL A 168 6.22 -1.19 31.88
CA VAL A 168 7.18 -0.51 31.02
C VAL A 168 6.63 0.86 30.60
N ASP A 169 7.27 1.93 31.07
CA ASP A 169 6.91 3.31 30.68
C ASP A 169 8.01 3.98 29.85
N PHE A 170 7.59 4.94 29.03
CA PHE A 170 8.44 5.75 28.17
C PHE A 170 8.13 7.24 28.37
N GLN A 171 9.17 8.05 28.47
CA GLN A 171 9.06 9.50 28.59
C GLN A 171 9.85 10.13 27.46
N PHE A 172 9.18 10.94 26.63
CA PHE A 172 9.79 11.52 25.44
C PHE A 172 9.10 12.84 25.05
N PRO A 173 9.78 13.74 24.31
CA PRO A 173 9.30 15.11 24.10
C PRO A 173 7.91 15.21 23.46
N ALA A 174 7.59 14.32 22.52
CA ALA A 174 6.33 14.36 21.77
C ALA A 174 5.15 13.63 22.44
N LYS A 175 5.30 13.08 23.65
CA LYS A 175 4.28 12.23 24.28
C LYS A 175 2.95 12.96 24.52
N ASP A 176 3.00 14.18 25.06
CA ASP A 176 1.79 14.93 25.39
C ASP A 176 1.00 15.37 24.14
N ASP A 177 1.71 15.78 23.08
CA ASP A 177 1.10 16.10 21.79
C ASP A 177 0.43 14.86 21.18
N LEU A 178 1.14 13.73 21.17
CA LEU A 178 0.61 12.46 20.68
C LEU A 178 -0.65 12.02 21.44
N LEU A 179 -0.68 12.14 22.77
CA LEU A 179 -1.87 11.82 23.57
C LEU A 179 -3.04 12.79 23.33
N SER A 180 -2.73 14.05 23.02
CA SER A 180 -3.74 15.04 22.62
C SER A 180 -4.36 14.68 21.28
N LYS A 181 -3.53 14.29 20.29
CA LYS A 181 -3.99 13.76 19.00
C LYS A 181 -4.84 12.50 19.15
N TYR A 182 -4.42 11.56 19.99
CA TYR A 182 -5.20 10.36 20.31
C TYR A 182 -6.59 10.70 20.86
N THR A 183 -6.67 11.65 21.78
CA THR A 183 -7.95 12.08 22.36
C THR A 183 -8.88 12.66 21.30
N ALA A 184 -8.33 13.45 20.37
CA ALA A 184 -9.10 13.98 19.23
C ALA A 184 -9.52 12.90 18.23
N ALA A 185 -8.60 12.01 17.84
CA ALA A 185 -8.86 10.94 16.88
C ALA A 185 -9.87 9.90 17.40
N THR A 186 -9.95 9.75 18.73
CA THR A 186 -10.90 8.82 19.36
C THR A 186 -12.20 9.46 19.85
N SER A 187 -12.41 10.77 19.66
CA SER A 187 -13.68 11.43 20.02
C SER A 187 -14.83 11.16 19.03
N VAL A 188 -14.74 10.08 18.24
CA VAL A 188 -15.72 9.70 17.22
C VAL A 188 -16.80 8.81 17.80
N ASP A 189 -18.03 8.89 17.27
CA ASP A 189 -19.10 7.97 17.64
C ASP A 189 -18.83 6.60 17.00
N LEU A 190 -18.55 5.58 17.82
CA LEU A 190 -18.25 4.21 17.36
C LEU A 190 -19.48 3.31 17.29
N ARG A 191 -20.70 3.79 17.61
CA ARG A 191 -21.90 2.94 17.69
C ARG A 191 -22.25 2.23 16.38
N TRP A 192 -21.83 2.77 15.25
CA TRP A 192 -22.03 2.16 13.92
C TRP A 192 -21.19 0.89 13.72
N LEU A 193 -20.13 0.66 14.50
CA LEU A 193 -19.37 -0.60 14.49
C LEU A 193 -20.18 -1.78 15.03
N TYR A 194 -21.12 -1.52 15.93
CA TYR A 194 -21.94 -2.55 16.59
C TYR A 194 -23.22 -2.88 15.82
N GLN A 195 -23.50 -2.20 14.70
CA GLN A 195 -24.71 -2.38 13.91
C GLN A 195 -24.42 -3.24 12.68
N GLY A 196 -25.12 -4.37 12.55
CA GLY A 196 -24.99 -5.27 11.40
C GLY A 196 -25.98 -4.92 10.26
N PRO A 197 -25.54 -4.92 8.98
CA PRO A 197 -24.15 -5.06 8.51
C PRO A 197 -23.34 -3.75 8.70
N CYS A 198 -22.13 -3.87 9.25
CA CYS A 198 -21.29 -2.70 9.50
C CYS A 198 -20.89 -2.03 8.18
N SER A 199 -21.08 -0.71 8.12
CA SER A 199 -20.97 0.02 6.87
C SER A 199 -19.54 0.47 6.52
N ILE A 200 -18.63 0.59 7.51
CA ILE A 200 -17.33 1.30 7.37
C ILE A 200 -16.25 0.71 8.28
N PRO A 201 -15.97 -0.60 8.27
CA PRO A 201 -15.23 -1.20 9.37
C PRO A 201 -13.79 -0.64 9.46
N LEU A 202 -13.31 -0.35 10.68
CA LEU A 202 -12.02 0.31 10.90
C LEU A 202 -10.86 -0.63 10.57
N PHE A 203 -9.90 -0.16 9.77
CA PHE A 203 -8.70 -0.94 9.43
C PHE A 203 -7.80 -1.23 10.63
N SER A 204 -7.73 -0.29 11.58
CA SER A 204 -6.92 -0.37 12.80
C SER A 204 -7.80 -0.51 14.03
N LEU A 205 -8.59 -1.60 14.10
CA LEU A 205 -9.53 -1.83 15.21
C LEU A 205 -8.79 -1.89 16.57
N GLU A 206 -7.59 -2.45 16.59
CA GLU A 206 -6.72 -2.53 17.76
C GLU A 206 -6.30 -1.15 18.30
N GLY A 207 -6.31 -0.11 17.46
CA GLY A 207 -6.09 1.29 17.86
C GLY A 207 -7.20 1.86 18.75
N PHE A 208 -8.32 1.13 18.91
CA PHE A 208 -9.43 1.48 19.79
C PHE A 208 -9.62 0.46 20.93
N ALA A 209 -8.62 -0.37 21.23
CA ALA A 209 -8.80 -1.54 22.08
C ALA A 209 -9.41 -1.26 23.47
N ARG A 210 -9.30 -0.03 23.97
CA ARG A 210 -9.83 0.40 25.27
C ARG A 210 -11.22 1.03 25.23
N GLN A 211 -11.74 1.34 24.04
CA GLN A 211 -13.01 2.04 23.86
C GLN A 211 -14.10 1.14 23.27
N LEU A 212 -13.71 -0.03 22.78
CA LEU A 212 -14.61 -0.98 22.13
C LEU A 212 -15.28 -1.92 23.12
N GLU A 213 -16.56 -2.15 22.90
CA GLU A 213 -17.31 -3.25 23.49
C GLU A 213 -17.11 -4.50 22.62
N TRP A 214 -16.02 -5.22 22.86
CA TRP A 214 -15.56 -6.32 21.99
C TRP A 214 -16.57 -7.45 21.80
N ASP A 215 -17.41 -7.70 22.81
CA ASP A 215 -18.51 -8.68 22.76
C ASP A 215 -19.60 -8.34 21.72
N LYS A 216 -19.66 -7.08 21.28
CA LYS A 216 -20.65 -6.59 20.29
C LYS A 216 -20.12 -6.51 18.87
N LEU A 217 -18.89 -6.94 18.61
CA LEU A 217 -18.22 -6.82 17.31
C LEU A 217 -18.28 -8.10 16.47
N GLU A 218 -19.05 -9.12 16.88
CA GLU A 218 -19.24 -10.36 16.10
C GLU A 218 -19.73 -10.09 14.67
N CYS A 219 -20.52 -9.03 14.47
CA CYS A 219 -21.00 -8.63 13.15
C CYS A 219 -19.89 -8.18 12.17
N LEU A 220 -18.67 -7.95 12.65
CA LEU A 220 -17.50 -7.62 11.83
C LEU A 220 -16.71 -8.86 11.37
N VAL A 221 -16.99 -10.02 11.95
CA VAL A 221 -16.28 -11.27 11.65
C VAL A 221 -16.67 -11.77 10.27
N THR A 222 -15.67 -12.05 9.45
CA THR A 222 -15.82 -12.61 8.09
C THR A 222 -14.85 -13.77 7.88
N SER A 223 -14.92 -14.42 6.72
CA SER A 223 -13.91 -15.41 6.30
C SER A 223 -12.50 -14.82 6.15
N SER A 224 -12.38 -13.50 6.02
CA SER A 224 -11.11 -12.76 6.00
C SER A 224 -10.78 -12.14 7.36
N GLY A 225 -11.30 -12.72 8.45
CA GLY A 225 -11.17 -12.19 9.80
C GLY A 225 -11.92 -10.86 9.96
N ILE A 226 -11.25 -9.89 10.56
CA ILE A 226 -11.74 -8.52 10.74
C ILE A 226 -11.05 -7.63 9.71
N THR A 227 -11.81 -7.07 8.77
CA THR A 227 -11.35 -6.06 7.77
C THR A 227 -10.08 -6.43 7.00
N ALA A 228 -9.81 -7.73 6.80
CA ALA A 228 -8.58 -8.22 6.21
C ALA A 228 -7.30 -7.75 6.95
N SER A 229 -7.38 -7.37 8.23
CA SER A 229 -6.23 -7.02 9.06
C SER A 229 -5.90 -8.13 10.06
N PRO A 230 -4.74 -8.80 9.94
CA PRO A 230 -4.30 -9.79 10.90
C PRO A 230 -4.18 -9.24 12.33
N ALA A 231 -3.66 -8.03 12.52
CA ALA A 231 -3.61 -7.39 13.83
C ALA A 231 -5.00 -7.18 14.45
N SER A 232 -5.98 -6.71 13.67
CA SER A 232 -7.35 -6.51 14.19
C SER A 232 -8.07 -7.82 14.49
N ALA A 233 -7.87 -8.86 13.68
CA ALA A 233 -8.38 -10.21 13.97
C ALA A 233 -7.74 -10.82 15.23
N ALA A 234 -6.42 -10.63 15.41
CA ALA A 234 -5.72 -11.06 16.62
C ALA A 234 -6.20 -10.29 17.86
N ALA A 235 -6.35 -8.96 17.75
CA ALA A 235 -6.91 -8.14 18.82
C ALA A 235 -8.33 -8.57 19.20
N TYR A 236 -9.17 -8.91 18.22
CA TYR A 236 -10.49 -9.46 18.49
C TYR A 236 -10.42 -10.74 19.33
N LEU A 237 -9.55 -11.70 18.97
CA LEU A 237 -9.35 -12.93 19.75
C LEU A 237 -8.74 -12.69 21.14
N ILE A 238 -7.95 -11.62 21.32
CA ILE A 238 -7.32 -11.27 22.61
C ILE A 238 -8.33 -10.63 23.57
N PHE A 239 -9.16 -9.71 23.07
CA PHE A 239 -10.00 -8.86 23.92
C PHE A 239 -11.48 -9.27 23.96
N SER A 240 -11.98 -9.97 22.94
CA SER A 240 -13.35 -10.48 22.95
C SER A 240 -13.49 -11.58 24.00
N PRO A 241 -14.56 -11.55 24.83
CA PRO A 241 -14.86 -12.67 25.73
C PRO A 241 -15.33 -13.91 24.97
N ASN A 242 -15.81 -13.75 23.72
CA ASN A 242 -16.28 -14.82 22.87
C ASN A 242 -15.21 -15.17 21.83
N TRP A 243 -14.83 -16.45 21.77
CA TRP A 243 -13.89 -16.95 20.78
C TRP A 243 -14.54 -17.03 19.40
N SER A 244 -13.81 -16.66 18.34
CA SER A 244 -14.26 -16.82 16.96
C SER A 244 -13.39 -17.85 16.24
N ASP A 245 -14.02 -18.96 15.84
CA ASP A 245 -13.37 -20.00 15.04
C ASP A 245 -12.99 -19.49 13.65
N GLU A 246 -13.76 -18.55 13.08
CA GLU A 246 -13.49 -17.91 11.80
C GLU A 246 -12.21 -17.07 11.86
N CYS A 247 -12.03 -16.23 12.89
CA CYS A 247 -10.81 -15.44 13.07
C CYS A 247 -9.60 -16.34 13.31
N GLU A 248 -9.73 -17.40 14.11
CA GLU A 248 -8.66 -18.38 14.29
C GLU A 248 -8.30 -19.08 12.97
N ALA A 249 -9.28 -19.58 12.22
CA ALA A 249 -9.06 -20.27 10.96
C ALA A 249 -8.36 -19.35 9.93
N TYR A 250 -8.81 -18.10 9.83
CA TYR A 250 -8.19 -17.07 9.01
C TYR A 250 -6.71 -16.83 9.40
N LEU A 251 -6.42 -16.58 10.68
CA LEU A 251 -5.05 -16.34 11.14
C LEU A 251 -4.14 -17.56 10.95
N ARG A 252 -4.63 -18.78 11.22
CA ARG A 252 -3.90 -20.04 10.96
C ARG A 252 -3.57 -20.21 9.47
N HIS A 253 -4.51 -19.87 8.60
CA HIS A 253 -4.29 -19.91 7.16
C HIS A 253 -3.16 -18.96 6.75
N ILE A 254 -3.18 -17.71 7.23
CA ILE A 254 -2.17 -16.71 6.87
C ILE A 254 -0.78 -17.10 7.38
N VAL A 255 -0.67 -17.57 8.62
CA VAL A 255 0.61 -18.03 9.17
C VAL A 255 1.20 -19.16 8.32
N SER A 256 0.35 -20.09 7.86
CA SER A 256 0.77 -21.27 7.10
C SER A 256 1.08 -20.96 5.63
N HIS A 257 0.23 -20.15 4.98
CA HIS A 257 0.20 -19.99 3.52
C HIS A 257 0.47 -18.57 3.02
N GLY A 258 0.50 -17.57 3.92
CA GLY A 258 0.87 -16.20 3.59
C GLY A 258 2.36 -16.05 3.27
N GLN A 259 2.84 -14.81 3.10
CA GLN A 259 4.22 -14.54 2.67
C GLN A 259 5.30 -15.01 3.66
N GLY A 260 4.97 -15.20 4.94
CA GLY A 260 5.87 -15.83 5.90
C GLY A 260 6.09 -17.33 5.67
N LYS A 261 5.21 -17.99 4.89
CA LYS A 261 5.33 -19.41 4.49
C LYS A 261 5.59 -20.35 5.68
N GLY A 262 4.84 -20.18 6.77
CA GLY A 262 4.97 -21.00 7.97
C GLY A 262 6.06 -20.57 8.95
N ASN A 263 6.84 -19.51 8.66
CA ASN A 263 7.90 -19.05 9.57
C ASN A 263 7.42 -18.17 10.73
N GLY A 264 6.09 -17.98 10.86
CA GLY A 264 5.42 -17.16 11.87
C GLY A 264 5.09 -15.73 11.46
N GLY A 265 5.75 -15.18 10.43
CA GLY A 265 5.54 -13.80 9.98
C GLY A 265 4.28 -13.63 9.14
N VAL A 266 3.54 -12.55 9.36
CA VAL A 266 2.32 -12.21 8.58
C VAL A 266 2.36 -10.78 8.07
N GLY A 267 1.72 -10.52 6.92
CA GLY A 267 1.60 -9.17 6.35
C GLY A 267 0.57 -8.31 7.09
N GLY A 268 0.47 -7.03 6.75
CA GLY A 268 -0.49 -6.09 7.37
C GLY A 268 -1.90 -6.15 6.82
N VAL A 269 -2.05 -6.63 5.59
CA VAL A 269 -3.33 -6.84 4.91
C VAL A 269 -3.33 -8.22 4.27
N TYR A 270 -4.36 -9.01 4.56
CA TYR A 270 -4.61 -10.28 3.90
C TYR A 270 -6.12 -10.57 3.90
N PRO A 271 -6.74 -10.96 2.77
CA PRO A 271 -6.20 -10.93 1.42
C PRO A 271 -6.11 -9.50 0.84
N LEU A 272 -5.49 -9.37 -0.33
CA LEU A 272 -5.48 -8.21 -1.24
C LEU A 272 -5.99 -8.64 -2.62
N GLU A 273 -7.09 -9.39 -2.60
CA GLU A 273 -7.69 -10.13 -3.70
C GLU A 273 -8.34 -9.24 -4.77
N VAL A 274 -8.49 -7.93 -4.53
CA VAL A 274 -8.94 -6.96 -5.53
C VAL A 274 -7.80 -6.04 -5.96
N PHE A 275 -7.10 -5.44 -4.98
CA PHE A 275 -5.99 -4.51 -5.22
C PHE A 275 -4.89 -5.12 -6.10
N GLU A 276 -4.32 -6.26 -5.72
CA GLU A 276 -3.17 -6.83 -6.44
C GLU A 276 -3.53 -7.26 -7.87
N PRO A 277 -4.65 -7.97 -8.13
CA PRO A 277 -5.07 -8.25 -9.50
C PRO A 277 -5.27 -6.99 -10.35
N CYS A 278 -5.88 -5.94 -9.80
CA CYS A 278 -6.08 -4.68 -10.51
C CYS A 278 -4.75 -4.03 -10.87
N TRP A 279 -3.83 -3.89 -9.90
CA TRP A 279 -2.53 -3.26 -10.11
C TRP A 279 -1.64 -4.04 -11.07
N VAL A 280 -1.49 -5.35 -10.86
CA VAL A 280 -0.62 -6.19 -11.69
C VAL A 280 -1.10 -6.20 -13.13
N LEU A 281 -2.41 -6.44 -13.35
CA LEU A 281 -2.94 -6.56 -14.70
C LEU A 281 -2.88 -5.23 -15.46
N SER A 282 -3.35 -4.13 -14.85
CA SER A 282 -3.34 -2.82 -15.49
C SER A 282 -1.91 -2.34 -15.81
N THR A 283 -0.98 -2.43 -14.86
CA THR A 283 0.41 -2.00 -15.06
C THR A 283 1.10 -2.74 -16.22
N LEU A 284 0.85 -4.06 -16.36
CA LEU A 284 1.40 -4.83 -17.47
C LEU A 284 0.73 -4.47 -18.81
N LEU A 285 -0.60 -4.33 -18.86
CA LEU A 285 -1.29 -3.96 -20.10
C LEU A 285 -0.91 -2.54 -20.56
N ASP A 286 -0.87 -1.57 -19.64
CA ASP A 286 -0.56 -0.17 -19.91
C ASP A 286 0.88 0.04 -20.42
N SER A 287 1.81 -0.86 -20.07
CA SER A 287 3.20 -0.83 -20.52
C SER A 287 3.45 -1.53 -21.86
N GLY A 288 2.40 -2.11 -22.47
CA GLY A 288 2.45 -2.68 -23.82
C GLY A 288 2.59 -4.20 -23.89
N PHE A 289 2.32 -4.93 -22.81
CA PHE A 289 1.98 -6.35 -22.94
C PHE A 289 0.57 -6.51 -23.54
N THR A 290 0.36 -7.58 -24.31
CA THR A 290 -0.97 -7.94 -24.83
C THR A 290 -1.60 -9.05 -23.99
N VAL A 291 -2.91 -9.24 -24.13
CA VAL A 291 -3.65 -10.34 -23.49
C VAL A 291 -3.03 -11.70 -23.85
N GLU A 292 -2.56 -11.87 -25.08
CA GLU A 292 -1.88 -13.09 -25.54
C GLU A 292 -0.50 -13.26 -24.90
N ASN A 293 0.24 -12.16 -24.70
CA ASN A 293 1.52 -12.22 -23.97
C ASN A 293 1.31 -12.74 -22.54
N LEU A 294 0.26 -12.29 -21.87
CA LEU A 294 -0.03 -12.59 -20.47
C LEU A 294 -0.80 -13.91 -20.26
N GLY A 295 -1.31 -14.50 -21.34
CA GLY A 295 -2.12 -15.72 -21.31
C GLY A 295 -3.61 -15.39 -21.17
N ALA A 296 -4.33 -15.45 -22.30
CA ALA A 296 -5.71 -15.00 -22.41
C ALA A 296 -6.68 -15.61 -21.38
N GLN A 297 -6.51 -16.90 -21.05
CA GLN A 297 -7.36 -17.53 -20.03
C GLN A 297 -7.14 -16.92 -18.65
N ASN A 298 -5.89 -16.73 -18.23
CA ASN A 298 -5.60 -16.17 -16.91
C ASN A 298 -6.02 -14.70 -16.83
N VAL A 299 -5.84 -13.94 -17.91
CA VAL A 299 -6.35 -12.57 -18.00
C VAL A 299 -7.88 -12.55 -17.89
N GLY A 300 -8.58 -13.44 -18.62
CA GLY A 300 -10.03 -13.58 -18.53
C GLY A 300 -10.51 -13.91 -17.11
N ASP A 301 -9.85 -14.85 -16.44
CA ASP A 301 -10.14 -15.24 -15.05
C ASP A 301 -9.99 -14.03 -14.09
N LEU A 302 -8.93 -13.23 -14.25
CA LEU A 302 -8.71 -12.03 -13.42
C LEU A 302 -9.71 -10.91 -13.71
N VAL A 303 -10.04 -10.66 -14.98
CA VAL A 303 -11.04 -9.65 -15.36
C VAL A 303 -12.41 -10.03 -14.81
N GLU A 304 -12.79 -11.32 -14.90
CA GLU A 304 -14.04 -11.80 -14.33
C GLU A 304 -14.07 -11.65 -12.80
N LEU A 305 -12.96 -11.93 -12.12
CA LEU A 305 -12.82 -11.73 -10.69
C LEU A 305 -13.01 -10.25 -10.29
N ILE A 306 -12.33 -9.34 -10.99
CA ILE A 306 -12.47 -7.89 -10.78
C ILE A 306 -13.90 -7.43 -11.06
N HIS A 307 -14.56 -7.99 -12.08
CA HIS A 307 -15.95 -7.64 -12.37
C HIS A 307 -16.88 -8.05 -11.21
N ARG A 308 -16.65 -9.23 -10.62
CA ARG A 308 -17.42 -9.72 -9.48
C ARG A 308 -17.14 -8.95 -8.19
N SER A 309 -16.00 -8.28 -8.06
CA SER A 309 -15.68 -7.45 -6.88
C SER A 309 -16.40 -6.10 -6.87
N ILE A 310 -16.92 -5.66 -8.01
CA ILE A 310 -17.65 -4.39 -8.13
C ILE A 310 -19.07 -4.56 -7.62
N SER A 311 -19.40 -3.79 -6.58
CA SER A 311 -20.75 -3.71 -6.03
C SER A 311 -21.29 -2.29 -6.21
N ASN A 312 -22.38 -2.15 -6.95
CA ASN A 312 -22.96 -0.84 -7.29
C ASN A 312 -21.94 0.13 -7.90
N GLY A 313 -21.02 -0.34 -8.75
CA GLY A 313 -20.05 0.53 -9.45
C GLY A 313 -18.90 1.03 -8.58
N VAL A 314 -18.69 0.48 -7.38
CA VAL A 314 -17.52 0.75 -6.53
C VAL A 314 -16.96 -0.55 -5.94
N THR A 315 -15.69 -0.53 -5.55
CA THR A 315 -15.00 -1.61 -4.83
C THR A 315 -13.90 -1.03 -3.94
N GLY A 316 -13.24 -1.85 -3.14
CA GLY A 316 -12.06 -1.48 -2.38
C GLY A 316 -10.95 -2.52 -2.54
N ALA A 317 -9.85 -2.36 -1.83
CA ALA A 317 -8.69 -3.26 -1.90
C ALA A 317 -9.00 -4.76 -1.66
N THR A 318 -10.06 -5.04 -0.89
CA THR A 318 -10.55 -6.39 -0.54
C THR A 318 -12.07 -6.40 -0.56
N HIS A 319 -12.70 -7.59 -0.55
CA HIS A 319 -14.16 -7.71 -0.47
C HIS A 319 -14.75 -7.28 0.89
N THR A 320 -13.90 -7.21 1.92
CA THR A 320 -14.29 -6.90 3.30
C THR A 320 -13.91 -5.49 3.70
N PHE A 321 -13.13 -4.81 2.85
CA PHE A 321 -12.73 -3.43 3.05
C PHE A 321 -13.76 -2.47 2.46
N PHE A 322 -13.75 -1.26 2.99
CA PHE A 322 -14.63 -0.22 2.53
C PHE A 322 -14.24 0.24 1.11
N PRO A 323 -15.21 0.51 0.21
CA PRO A 323 -14.89 1.00 -1.12
C PRO A 323 -14.17 2.35 -1.10
N ASP A 324 -13.17 2.50 -1.95
CA ASP A 324 -12.38 3.72 -2.11
C ASP A 324 -12.24 4.11 -3.59
N ALA A 325 -11.82 5.35 -3.82
CA ALA A 325 -11.69 5.90 -5.17
C ALA A 325 -10.53 5.27 -5.96
N ASP A 326 -9.48 4.81 -5.28
CA ASP A 326 -8.24 4.34 -5.91
C ASP A 326 -8.46 2.97 -6.57
N ASP A 327 -8.89 2.01 -5.77
CA ASP A 327 -9.24 0.65 -6.21
C ASP A 327 -10.44 0.66 -7.16
N THR A 328 -11.46 1.48 -6.87
CA THR A 328 -12.60 1.63 -7.78
C THR A 328 -12.16 2.11 -9.16
N ALA A 329 -11.36 3.16 -9.24
CA ALA A 329 -10.93 3.71 -10.53
C ALA A 329 -10.10 2.70 -11.32
N ARG A 330 -9.15 2.02 -10.68
CA ARG A 330 -8.33 0.99 -11.33
C ARG A 330 -9.16 -0.19 -11.81
N ALA A 331 -10.08 -0.69 -11.00
CA ALA A 331 -10.97 -1.78 -11.38
C ALA A 331 -11.86 -1.39 -12.57
N LEU A 332 -12.50 -0.21 -12.54
CA LEU A 332 -13.33 0.28 -13.63
C LEU A 332 -12.54 0.45 -14.93
N MET A 333 -11.30 0.95 -14.84
CA MET A 333 -10.41 1.09 -16.00
C MET A 333 -10.07 -0.27 -16.62
N VAL A 334 -9.68 -1.26 -15.82
CA VAL A 334 -9.39 -2.63 -16.29
C VAL A 334 -10.61 -3.23 -16.97
N LEU A 335 -11.78 -3.11 -16.36
CA LEU A 335 -13.04 -3.63 -16.89
C LEU A 335 -13.39 -3.00 -18.23
N ASN A 336 -13.34 -1.67 -18.30
CA ASN A 336 -13.63 -0.92 -19.52
C ASN A 336 -12.69 -1.32 -20.67
N ASN A 337 -11.39 -1.42 -20.39
CA ASN A 337 -10.39 -1.81 -21.39
C ASN A 337 -10.52 -3.26 -21.88
N ASN A 338 -11.30 -4.09 -21.17
CA ASN A 338 -11.62 -5.47 -21.53
C ASN A 338 -13.10 -5.65 -21.93
N GLY A 339 -13.80 -4.56 -22.30
CA GLY A 339 -15.13 -4.61 -22.91
C GLY A 339 -16.32 -4.63 -21.94
N TYR A 340 -16.10 -4.44 -20.64
CA TYR A 340 -17.17 -4.36 -19.65
C TYR A 340 -17.63 -2.91 -19.49
N ALA A 341 -18.93 -2.67 -19.65
CA ALA A 341 -19.54 -1.36 -19.46
C ALA A 341 -20.08 -1.20 -18.02
N VAL A 342 -19.25 -0.66 -17.13
CA VAL A 342 -19.64 -0.36 -15.74
C VAL A 342 -19.78 1.16 -15.56
N SER A 343 -20.85 1.57 -14.87
CA SER A 343 -21.12 2.98 -14.60
C SER A 343 -20.14 3.57 -13.59
N ARG A 344 -19.65 4.78 -13.88
CA ARG A 344 -18.75 5.59 -13.03
C ARG A 344 -19.52 6.52 -12.07
N ALA A 345 -20.85 6.53 -12.13
CA ALA A 345 -21.67 7.48 -11.39
C ALA A 345 -21.46 7.40 -9.86
N ASN A 346 -21.24 6.21 -9.31
CA ASN A 346 -21.00 6.04 -7.89
C ASN A 346 -19.57 6.35 -7.45
N LEU A 347 -18.57 6.21 -8.34
CA LEU A 347 -17.23 6.74 -8.10
C LEU A 347 -17.31 8.26 -7.92
N ILE A 348 -17.97 8.96 -8.86
CA ILE A 348 -18.13 10.42 -8.81
C ILE A 348 -18.93 10.83 -7.57
N ARG A 349 -20.14 10.29 -7.40
CA ARG A 349 -21.05 10.68 -6.33
C ARG A 349 -20.47 10.51 -4.92
N LYS A 350 -19.62 9.51 -4.70
CA LYS A 350 -19.11 9.20 -3.36
C LYS A 350 -17.81 9.93 -3.01
N PHE A 351 -16.95 10.15 -3.99
CA PHE A 351 -15.56 10.51 -3.73
C PHE A 351 -15.15 11.87 -4.31
N GLU A 352 -15.97 12.48 -5.18
CA GLU A 352 -15.72 13.83 -5.70
C GLU A 352 -15.82 14.86 -4.56
N CYS A 353 -14.83 15.75 -4.49
CA CYS A 353 -14.77 16.88 -3.57
C CYS A 353 -14.46 18.18 -4.35
N ASP A 354 -14.38 19.31 -3.65
CA ASP A 354 -14.17 20.62 -4.27
C ASP A 354 -12.91 20.65 -5.16
N ASP A 355 -11.83 20.03 -4.72
CA ASP A 355 -10.51 20.04 -5.38
C ASP A 355 -10.09 18.65 -5.92
N GLY A 356 -11.02 17.89 -6.50
CA GLY A 356 -10.75 16.60 -7.15
C GLY A 356 -11.47 15.45 -6.46
N PHE A 357 -10.71 14.45 -6.01
CA PHE A 357 -11.23 13.25 -5.37
C PHE A 357 -10.51 12.93 -4.07
N GLU A 358 -11.28 12.58 -3.04
CA GLU A 358 -10.78 11.98 -1.79
C GLU A 358 -10.71 10.46 -1.94
N THR A 359 -9.78 9.83 -1.22
CA THR A 359 -9.62 8.36 -1.29
C THR A 359 -10.87 7.66 -0.75
N PHE A 360 -11.39 8.12 0.38
CA PHE A 360 -12.57 7.56 1.04
C PHE A 360 -13.71 8.58 1.07
N ASP A 361 -14.96 8.09 1.16
CA ASP A 361 -16.12 8.96 1.28
C ASP A 361 -16.30 9.56 2.70
N ASP A 362 -17.32 10.39 2.87
CA ASP A 362 -17.64 11.16 4.08
C ASP A 362 -17.84 10.33 5.36
N ARG A 363 -17.97 9.01 5.20
CA ARG A 363 -18.12 8.08 6.30
C ARG A 363 -16.80 7.73 7.00
N MET A 364 -15.64 7.93 6.34
CA MET A 364 -14.34 7.73 6.96
C MET A 364 -13.87 9.02 7.67
N PRO A 365 -13.44 8.97 8.94
CA PRO A 365 -12.98 10.16 9.67
C PRO A 365 -11.71 10.79 9.08
N GLN A 366 -10.81 9.97 8.52
CA GLN A 366 -9.51 10.39 7.97
C GLN A 366 -9.56 10.35 6.44
N ARG A 367 -10.14 11.40 5.85
CA ARG A 367 -10.16 11.56 4.40
C ARG A 367 -8.85 12.18 3.94
N VAL A 368 -8.25 11.57 2.92
CA VAL A 368 -6.98 12.02 2.35
C VAL A 368 -7.12 12.21 0.85
N THR A 369 -6.58 13.32 0.35
CA THR A 369 -6.43 13.59 -1.07
C THR A 369 -5.01 13.22 -1.49
N SER A 370 -4.88 12.47 -2.58
CA SER A 370 -3.60 11.96 -3.04
C SER A 370 -3.49 12.10 -4.57
N VAL A 371 -2.25 12.33 -5.04
CA VAL A 371 -1.95 12.48 -6.46
C VAL A 371 -2.15 11.15 -7.19
N SER A 372 -1.78 10.03 -6.55
CA SER A 372 -1.98 8.70 -7.14
C SER A 372 -3.46 8.36 -7.33
N VAL A 373 -4.30 8.61 -6.31
CA VAL A 373 -5.75 8.39 -6.39
C VAL A 373 -6.38 9.21 -7.50
N ASN A 374 -6.08 10.52 -7.53
CA ASN A 374 -6.60 11.40 -8.57
C ASN A 374 -6.08 11.03 -9.98
N GLY A 375 -4.83 10.58 -10.10
CA GLY A 375 -4.27 10.06 -11.34
C GLY A 375 -4.99 8.79 -11.84
N ASN A 376 -5.34 7.88 -10.93
CA ASN A 376 -6.12 6.68 -11.25
C ASN A 376 -7.56 7.03 -11.65
N VAL A 377 -8.23 7.92 -10.92
CA VAL A 377 -9.57 8.43 -11.29
C VAL A 377 -9.52 9.07 -12.67
N LEU A 378 -8.56 9.96 -12.93
CA LEU A 378 -8.42 10.61 -14.24
C LEU A 378 -8.21 9.58 -15.35
N SER A 379 -7.32 8.60 -15.17
CA SER A 379 -7.10 7.53 -16.15
C SER A 379 -8.37 6.72 -16.41
N CYS A 380 -9.17 6.43 -15.38
CA CYS A 380 -10.47 5.78 -15.49
C CYS A 380 -11.49 6.60 -16.30
N LEU A 381 -11.56 7.93 -16.07
CA LEU A 381 -12.46 8.81 -16.83
C LEU A 381 -12.05 8.91 -18.30
N LEU A 382 -10.74 9.04 -18.58
CA LEU A 382 -10.21 9.13 -19.94
C LEU A 382 -10.33 7.82 -20.72
N SER A 383 -10.40 6.68 -20.04
CA SER A 383 -10.66 5.37 -20.68
C SER A 383 -12.09 5.22 -21.20
N SER A 384 -13.03 6.09 -20.79
CA SER A 384 -14.43 6.06 -21.24
C SER A 384 -14.54 6.10 -22.77
N SER A 385 -15.57 5.45 -23.33
CA SER A 385 -15.90 5.60 -24.74
C SER A 385 -16.32 7.03 -25.12
N ASP A 386 -16.77 7.81 -24.13
CA ASP A 386 -17.03 9.24 -24.25
C ASP A 386 -16.39 9.99 -23.06
N PRO A 387 -15.11 10.39 -23.16
CA PRO A 387 -14.44 11.18 -22.13
C PRO A 387 -15.02 12.59 -21.96
N SER A 388 -15.66 13.14 -23.02
CA SER A 388 -16.18 14.52 -23.00
C SER A 388 -17.30 14.72 -21.98
N ALA A 389 -18.04 13.66 -21.66
CA ALA A 389 -19.06 13.64 -20.61
C ALA A 389 -18.50 13.93 -19.20
N PHE A 390 -17.19 13.79 -19.00
CA PHE A 390 -16.51 13.99 -17.72
C PHE A 390 -15.60 15.22 -17.72
N THR A 391 -15.78 16.15 -18.66
CA THR A 391 -14.94 17.36 -18.79
C THR A 391 -14.77 18.12 -17.47
N PRO A 392 -15.82 18.38 -16.66
CA PRO A 392 -15.65 19.09 -15.39
C PRO A 392 -14.73 18.35 -14.40
N GLN A 393 -14.89 17.03 -14.28
CA GLN A 393 -14.05 16.19 -13.42
C GLN A 393 -12.60 16.15 -13.92
N ILE A 394 -12.41 15.98 -15.22
CA ILE A 394 -11.08 15.97 -15.87
C ILE A 394 -10.36 17.30 -15.60
N GLU A 395 -11.06 18.42 -15.78
CA GLU A 395 -10.49 19.75 -15.53
C GLU A 395 -10.12 19.94 -14.05
N ASN A 396 -11.00 19.52 -13.14
CA ASN A 396 -10.77 19.66 -11.70
C ASN A 396 -9.54 18.87 -11.24
N ILE A 397 -9.45 17.60 -11.66
CA ILE A 397 -8.30 16.74 -11.34
C ILE A 397 -7.01 17.32 -11.95
N ALA A 398 -7.04 17.77 -13.22
CA ALA A 398 -5.87 18.36 -13.86
C ALA A 398 -5.38 19.61 -13.12
N LYS A 399 -6.31 20.48 -12.68
CA LYS A 399 -6.01 21.66 -11.85
C LYS A 399 -5.40 21.27 -10.52
N PHE A 400 -5.97 20.28 -9.82
CA PHE A 400 -5.44 19.76 -8.56
C PHE A 400 -3.99 19.30 -8.73
N MET A 401 -3.72 18.40 -9.68
CA MET A 401 -2.39 17.83 -9.90
C MET A 401 -1.36 18.89 -10.32
N CYS A 402 -1.72 19.79 -11.24
CA CYS A 402 -0.83 20.89 -11.64
C CYS A 402 -0.57 21.88 -10.50
N THR A 403 -1.58 22.17 -9.69
CA THR A 403 -1.45 23.07 -8.53
C THR A 403 -0.54 22.46 -7.47
N LYS A 404 -0.76 21.20 -7.13
CA LYS A 404 0.10 20.43 -6.21
C LYS A 404 1.56 20.46 -6.67
N TRP A 405 1.81 20.10 -7.92
CA TRP A 405 3.15 20.17 -8.50
C TRP A 405 3.75 21.57 -8.43
N SER A 406 3.00 22.60 -8.85
CA SER A 406 3.51 23.97 -8.94
C SER A 406 3.90 24.57 -7.58
N LYS A 407 3.16 24.22 -6.52
CA LYS A 407 3.40 24.70 -5.15
C LYS A 407 4.55 23.96 -4.47
N GLU A 408 4.58 22.65 -4.60
CA GLU A 408 5.46 21.80 -3.78
C GLU A 408 6.78 21.46 -4.50
N LYS A 409 6.80 21.41 -5.84
CA LYS A 409 7.95 21.02 -6.71
C LYS A 409 8.58 19.66 -6.39
N THR A 410 8.02 18.97 -5.42
CA THR A 410 8.29 17.63 -4.90
C THR A 410 6.92 17.07 -4.54
N LEU A 411 6.68 15.79 -4.77
CA LEU A 411 5.38 15.19 -4.53
C LEU A 411 5.46 14.27 -3.33
N HIS A 412 4.45 14.40 -2.47
CA HIS A 412 4.17 13.45 -1.42
C HIS A 412 2.84 12.78 -1.73
N ASP A 413 2.82 11.45 -1.65
CA ASP A 413 1.62 10.65 -1.82
C ASP A 413 1.31 9.92 -0.52
N HIS A 414 0.02 9.87 -0.15
CA HIS A 414 -0.38 9.22 1.10
C HIS A 414 -0.20 7.71 1.08
N TRP A 415 -0.15 7.07 -0.10
CA TRP A 415 -0.15 5.62 -0.26
C TRP A 415 1.22 5.04 -0.65
N ASN A 416 2.16 5.90 -1.04
CA ASN A 416 3.52 5.50 -1.42
C ASN A 416 4.54 6.59 -1.06
N LEU A 417 5.63 6.18 -0.42
CA LEU A 417 6.69 7.07 0.02
C LEU A 417 7.47 7.71 -1.14
N SER A 418 7.56 7.02 -2.28
CA SER A 418 8.34 7.49 -3.41
C SER A 418 7.65 8.62 -4.15
N GLU A 419 8.32 9.77 -4.27
CA GLU A 419 7.83 10.87 -5.12
C GLU A 419 7.63 10.41 -6.58
N TYR A 420 8.40 9.40 -7.02
CA TYR A 420 8.33 8.88 -8.39
C TYR A 420 7.03 8.13 -8.65
N TYR A 421 6.35 7.62 -7.61
CA TYR A 421 5.01 7.07 -7.74
C TYR A 421 4.00 8.15 -8.14
N GLY A 422 3.99 9.28 -7.43
CA GLY A 422 3.16 10.44 -7.77
C GLY A 422 3.49 11.03 -9.14
N ILE A 423 4.79 11.12 -9.49
CA ILE A 423 5.24 11.57 -10.82
C ILE A 423 4.76 10.62 -11.93
N MET A 424 4.84 9.30 -11.71
CA MET A 424 4.35 8.31 -12.66
C MET A 424 2.85 8.51 -12.91
N HIS A 425 2.06 8.75 -11.86
CA HIS A 425 0.63 9.03 -11.99
C HIS A 425 0.33 10.35 -12.71
N ILE A 426 1.11 11.41 -12.46
CA ILE A 426 1.03 12.64 -13.28
C ILE A 426 1.27 12.33 -14.75
N ALA A 427 2.33 11.59 -15.07
CA ALA A 427 2.69 11.28 -16.44
C ALA A 427 1.66 10.36 -17.14
N GLN A 428 1.18 9.33 -16.44
CA GLN A 428 0.22 8.36 -16.97
C GLN A 428 -1.17 8.95 -17.19
N SER A 429 -1.54 10.03 -16.49
CA SER A 429 -2.88 10.61 -16.55
C SER A 429 -2.95 11.93 -17.33
N LEU A 430 -2.04 12.88 -17.10
CA LEU A 430 -2.07 14.19 -17.77
C LEU A 430 -1.56 14.15 -19.21
N VAL A 431 -0.66 13.21 -19.56
CA VAL A 431 -0.25 13.06 -20.97
C VAL A 431 -1.43 12.60 -21.83
N PRO A 432 -2.23 11.58 -21.43
CA PRO A 432 -3.47 11.26 -22.13
C PRO A 432 -4.49 12.41 -22.22
N VAL A 433 -4.61 13.28 -21.21
CA VAL A 433 -5.45 14.49 -21.32
C VAL A 433 -5.00 15.34 -22.51
N ARG A 434 -3.70 15.61 -22.60
CA ARG A 434 -3.13 16.38 -23.72
C ARG A 434 -3.40 15.71 -25.07
N VAL A 435 -3.14 14.40 -25.17
CA VAL A 435 -3.38 13.62 -26.40
C VAL A 435 -4.85 13.71 -26.84
N LEU A 436 -5.79 13.50 -25.92
CA LEU A 436 -7.22 13.52 -26.23
C LEU A 436 -7.72 14.92 -26.57
N TRP A 437 -7.13 15.96 -25.98
CA TRP A 437 -7.43 17.34 -26.33
C TRP A 437 -6.93 17.68 -27.75
N ASP A 438 -5.70 17.30 -28.09
CA ASP A 438 -5.13 17.49 -29.43
C ASP A 438 -5.95 16.75 -30.52
N GLN A 439 -6.58 15.62 -30.15
CA GLN A 439 -7.48 14.85 -31.00
C GLN A 439 -8.93 15.39 -31.05
N GLY A 440 -9.25 16.42 -30.26
CA GLY A 440 -10.59 17.00 -30.19
C GLY A 440 -11.63 16.13 -29.45
N CYS A 441 -11.19 15.15 -28.65
CA CYS A 441 -12.06 14.23 -27.91
C CYS A 441 -12.65 14.83 -26.62
N ILE A 442 -12.08 15.93 -26.13
CA ILE A 442 -12.54 16.65 -24.92
C ILE A 442 -12.64 18.17 -25.19
N PRO A 443 -13.50 18.59 -26.13
CA PRO A 443 -13.54 19.97 -26.64
C PRO A 443 -14.00 21.01 -25.61
N GLY A 444 -14.63 20.58 -24.52
CA GLY A 444 -15.06 21.47 -23.44
C GLY A 444 -13.97 21.82 -22.43
N LEU A 445 -12.80 21.15 -22.49
CA LEU A 445 -11.70 21.41 -21.56
C LEU A 445 -11.04 22.75 -21.91
N ALA A 446 -10.89 23.62 -20.90
CA ALA A 446 -10.37 24.96 -21.12
C ALA A 446 -8.93 24.95 -21.68
N GLU A 447 -8.71 25.75 -22.72
CA GLU A 447 -7.43 25.85 -23.45
C GLU A 447 -6.27 26.25 -22.52
N ASP A 448 -6.52 27.16 -21.57
CA ASP A 448 -5.51 27.59 -20.59
C ASP A 448 -5.05 26.44 -19.69
N ILE A 449 -5.95 25.52 -19.31
CA ILE A 449 -5.59 24.33 -18.53
C ILE A 449 -4.64 23.44 -19.31
N VAL A 450 -4.87 23.23 -20.60
CA VAL A 450 -4.03 22.35 -21.42
C VAL A 450 -2.71 23.02 -21.81
N GLU A 451 -2.78 24.20 -22.43
CA GLU A 451 -1.62 24.86 -23.01
C GLU A 451 -0.68 25.46 -21.96
N LYS A 452 -1.23 25.93 -20.83
CA LYS A 452 -0.45 26.56 -19.77
C LYS A 452 -0.21 25.62 -18.60
N HIS A 453 -1.26 25.15 -17.93
CA HIS A 453 -1.11 24.42 -16.66
C HIS A 453 -0.51 23.03 -16.85
N ILE A 454 -1.16 22.17 -17.64
CA ILE A 454 -0.71 20.81 -17.93
C ILE A 454 0.66 20.83 -18.61
N SER A 455 0.82 21.65 -19.66
CA SER A 455 2.06 21.71 -20.41
C SER A 455 3.26 22.17 -19.56
N THR A 456 3.07 23.15 -18.66
CA THR A 456 4.13 23.59 -17.75
C THR A 456 4.45 22.52 -16.72
N CYS A 457 3.42 21.92 -16.11
CA CYS A 457 3.57 20.81 -15.17
C CYS A 457 4.40 19.68 -15.79
N LEU A 458 4.00 19.18 -16.96
CA LEU A 458 4.66 18.04 -17.61
C LEU A 458 6.10 18.34 -18.01
N ARG A 459 6.41 19.56 -18.50
CA ARG A 459 7.79 19.96 -18.82
C ARG A 459 8.68 20.03 -17.57
N GLU A 460 8.17 20.59 -16.49
CA GLU A 460 8.90 20.64 -15.21
C GLU A 460 9.10 19.24 -14.62
N VAL A 461 8.10 18.36 -14.74
CA VAL A 461 8.20 16.95 -14.32
C VAL A 461 9.28 16.22 -15.12
N VAL A 462 9.34 16.38 -16.44
CA VAL A 462 10.42 15.82 -17.27
C VAL A 462 11.79 16.24 -16.73
N ASP A 463 11.97 17.54 -16.50
CA ASP A 463 13.22 18.08 -15.99
C ASP A 463 13.55 17.54 -14.59
N ARG A 464 12.56 17.42 -13.70
CA ARG A 464 12.74 16.82 -12.36
C ARG A 464 13.20 15.36 -12.44
N VAL A 465 12.60 14.55 -13.32
CA VAL A 465 12.96 13.13 -13.44
C VAL A 465 14.33 12.99 -14.08
N LEU A 466 14.64 13.76 -15.13
CA LEU A 466 15.97 13.72 -15.75
C LEU A 466 17.09 14.15 -14.79
N ARG A 467 16.87 15.21 -14.00
CA ARG A 467 17.83 15.67 -12.98
C ARG A 467 17.91 14.76 -11.76
N GLY A 468 16.87 13.96 -11.51
CA GLY A 468 16.78 13.04 -10.37
C GLY A 468 17.42 11.68 -10.62
N GLN A 469 17.96 11.40 -11.81
CA GLN A 469 18.61 10.12 -12.08
C GLN A 469 19.97 10.05 -11.38
N ASN A 470 20.19 8.97 -10.62
CA ASN A 470 21.46 8.71 -9.95
C ASN A 470 22.58 8.32 -10.92
N ASP A 471 23.83 8.31 -10.44
CA ASP A 471 25.00 7.98 -11.25
C ASP A 471 24.99 6.52 -11.76
N ASP A 472 24.42 5.60 -10.99
CA ASP A 472 24.23 4.18 -11.36
C ASP A 472 23.03 3.96 -12.30
N GLY A 473 22.27 5.02 -12.62
CA GLY A 473 21.10 4.96 -13.49
C GLY A 473 19.77 4.73 -12.75
N SER A 474 19.78 4.50 -11.45
CA SER A 474 18.57 4.35 -10.65
C SER A 474 17.86 5.68 -10.41
N TRP A 475 16.67 5.63 -9.80
CA TRP A 475 16.00 6.77 -9.18
C TRP A 475 15.67 6.48 -7.72
N GLY A 476 15.30 7.55 -7.00
CA GLY A 476 14.98 7.49 -5.59
C GLY A 476 16.22 7.56 -4.71
N ASN A 477 16.02 7.98 -3.47
CA ASN A 477 17.10 7.99 -2.47
C ASN A 477 17.53 6.57 -2.11
N MET A 478 16.60 5.60 -2.18
CA MET A 478 16.84 4.20 -1.80
C MET A 478 17.50 3.38 -2.91
N HIS A 479 17.67 3.97 -4.10
CA HIS A 479 18.09 3.26 -5.30
C HIS A 479 17.24 1.98 -5.52
N GLY A 480 15.93 2.06 -5.25
CA GLY A 480 15.01 0.93 -5.31
C GLY A 480 14.69 0.51 -6.75
N ALA A 481 14.35 -0.76 -6.93
CA ALA A 481 13.90 -1.26 -8.24
C ALA A 481 12.51 -0.72 -8.59
N GLU A 482 11.62 -0.58 -7.61
CA GLU A 482 10.25 -0.09 -7.84
C GLU A 482 10.24 1.40 -8.20
N GLU A 483 11.01 2.23 -7.47
CA GLU A 483 11.14 3.67 -7.75
C GLU A 483 11.76 3.92 -9.14
N THR A 484 12.80 3.17 -9.47
CA THR A 484 13.44 3.21 -10.79
C THR A 484 12.44 2.81 -11.89
N ALA A 485 11.60 1.81 -11.62
CA ALA A 485 10.54 1.41 -12.54
C ALA A 485 9.51 2.52 -12.76
N TYR A 486 9.05 3.19 -11.70
CA TYR A 486 8.14 4.33 -11.79
C TYR A 486 8.72 5.46 -12.65
N ALA A 487 9.99 5.82 -12.43
CA ALA A 487 10.67 6.88 -13.17
C ALA A 487 10.83 6.55 -14.67
N ILE A 488 11.17 5.31 -15.01
CA ILE A 488 11.25 4.84 -16.41
C ILE A 488 9.88 4.93 -17.08
N ILE A 489 8.83 4.46 -16.40
CA ILE A 489 7.46 4.51 -16.93
C ILE A 489 7.05 5.97 -17.16
N ALA A 490 7.29 6.85 -16.17
CA ALA A 490 7.00 8.27 -16.27
C ALA A 490 7.72 8.92 -17.47
N LEU A 491 9.04 8.72 -17.62
CA LEU A 491 9.80 9.27 -18.74
C LEU A 491 9.30 8.77 -20.10
N ALA A 492 8.96 7.49 -20.20
CA ALA A 492 8.43 6.93 -21.45
C ALA A 492 7.07 7.55 -21.82
N GLN A 493 6.21 7.82 -20.82
CA GLN A 493 4.92 8.49 -21.01
C GLN A 493 5.10 9.96 -21.41
N LEU A 494 5.98 10.69 -20.73
CA LEU A 494 6.23 12.12 -20.96
C LEU A 494 6.88 12.36 -22.32
N ALA A 495 7.92 11.58 -22.64
CA ALA A 495 8.71 11.76 -23.86
C ALA A 495 8.07 11.15 -25.12
N SER A 496 6.86 10.59 -25.01
CA SER A 496 6.06 10.13 -26.15
C SER A 496 5.09 11.18 -26.69
N HIS A 497 5.25 12.44 -26.28
CA HIS A 497 4.51 13.59 -26.80
C HIS A 497 5.47 14.73 -27.18
N ALA A 498 5.44 15.16 -28.45
CA ALA A 498 6.42 16.11 -29.00
C ALA A 498 6.37 17.50 -28.34
N ASP A 499 5.18 17.99 -27.99
CA ASP A 499 5.02 19.31 -27.34
C ASP A 499 5.51 19.35 -25.89
N ILE A 500 5.69 18.18 -25.27
CA ILE A 500 6.26 18.05 -23.92
C ILE A 500 7.78 17.94 -24.03
N VAL A 501 8.26 17.06 -24.91
CA VAL A 501 9.69 16.79 -25.12
C VAL A 501 10.01 16.83 -26.60
N SER A 502 10.65 17.92 -27.04
CA SER A 502 11.06 18.11 -28.43
C SER A 502 12.33 17.32 -28.80
N ASP A 503 13.27 17.18 -27.85
CA ASP A 503 14.46 16.32 -27.98
C ASP A 503 14.40 15.19 -26.94
N TYR A 504 13.95 14.03 -27.41
CA TYR A 504 13.80 12.83 -26.58
C TYR A 504 15.10 12.05 -26.35
N SER A 505 16.24 12.48 -26.90
CA SER A 505 17.51 11.75 -26.76
C SER A 505 17.96 11.59 -25.30
N LYS A 506 17.77 12.64 -24.48
CA LYS A 506 18.05 12.61 -23.04
C LYS A 506 17.13 11.64 -22.30
N ALA A 507 15.85 11.63 -22.65
CA ALA A 507 14.88 10.71 -22.07
C ALA A 507 15.20 9.25 -22.44
N ASP A 508 15.53 8.98 -23.71
CA ASP A 508 15.91 7.64 -24.18
C ASP A 508 17.18 7.14 -23.50
N LEU A 509 18.19 8.00 -23.32
CA LEU A 509 19.41 7.66 -22.58
C LEU A 509 19.12 7.37 -21.10
N ALA A 510 18.32 8.21 -20.45
CA ALA A 510 17.94 8.01 -19.05
C ALA A 510 17.17 6.70 -18.86
N ILE A 511 16.17 6.44 -19.72
CA ILE A 511 15.41 5.17 -19.74
C ILE A 511 16.35 3.97 -19.92
N ALA A 512 17.32 4.06 -20.84
CA ALA A 512 18.27 2.97 -21.08
C ALA A 512 19.14 2.68 -19.85
N ARG A 513 19.65 3.72 -19.17
CA ARG A 513 20.42 3.58 -17.93
C ARG A 513 19.59 2.98 -16.80
N GLY A 514 18.34 3.41 -16.65
CA GLY A 514 17.41 2.82 -15.68
C GLY A 514 17.12 1.35 -15.93
N LYS A 515 16.84 0.99 -17.18
CA LYS A 515 16.65 -0.41 -17.57
C LYS A 515 17.90 -1.24 -17.30
N GLN A 516 19.08 -0.69 -17.54
CA GLN A 516 20.35 -1.37 -17.23
C GLN A 516 20.47 -1.62 -15.73
N PHE A 517 20.20 -0.62 -14.90
CA PHE A 517 20.17 -0.78 -13.44
C PHE A 517 19.23 -1.92 -13.03
N LEU A 518 17.98 -1.92 -13.50
CA LEU A 518 16.99 -2.97 -13.17
C LEU A 518 17.47 -4.36 -13.62
N LEU A 519 18.10 -4.48 -14.79
CA LEU A 519 18.62 -5.76 -15.28
C LEU A 519 19.81 -6.28 -14.45
N GLU A 520 20.54 -5.41 -13.77
CA GLU A 520 21.68 -5.77 -12.93
C GLU A 520 21.30 -6.04 -11.47
N THR A 521 20.26 -5.38 -10.96
CA THR A 521 19.94 -5.38 -9.52
C THR A 521 18.66 -6.11 -9.16
N TRP A 522 17.74 -6.33 -10.10
CA TRP A 522 16.47 -7.00 -9.83
C TRP A 522 16.44 -8.45 -10.32
N THR A 523 15.84 -9.31 -9.49
CA THR A 523 15.45 -10.67 -9.85
C THR A 523 14.00 -10.92 -9.47
N MET A 524 13.29 -11.69 -10.32
CA MET A 524 11.86 -12.01 -10.11
C MET A 524 11.64 -12.67 -8.74
N GLY A 525 10.67 -12.16 -7.98
CA GLY A 525 10.35 -12.69 -6.65
C GLY A 525 11.38 -12.37 -5.55
N GLN A 526 12.28 -11.41 -5.78
CA GLN A 526 13.12 -10.88 -4.71
C GLN A 526 12.30 -10.15 -3.64
N LYS A 527 12.92 -9.82 -2.50
CA LYS A 527 12.27 -9.00 -1.47
C LYS A 527 11.88 -7.64 -2.09
N PRO A 528 10.60 -7.22 -1.98
CA PRO A 528 10.17 -5.95 -2.53
C PRO A 528 10.74 -4.77 -1.72
N ASP A 529 10.87 -3.64 -2.39
CA ASP A 529 11.07 -2.34 -1.74
C ASP A 529 9.91 -2.07 -0.77
N ARG A 530 10.23 -1.49 0.39
CA ARG A 530 9.23 -1.13 1.42
C ARG A 530 8.89 0.35 1.30
N ILE A 531 8.02 0.68 0.35
CA ILE A 531 7.64 2.05 0.01
C ILE A 531 6.13 2.28 0.03
N TRP A 532 5.33 1.24 0.19
CA TRP A 532 3.88 1.36 0.35
C TRP A 532 3.56 1.70 1.80
N THR A 533 2.64 2.63 2.03
CA THR A 533 2.25 3.07 3.38
C THR A 533 0.99 2.32 3.83
N GLY A 534 0.82 2.25 5.14
CA GLY A 534 -0.30 1.60 5.82
C GLY A 534 -0.18 1.88 7.31
N LYS A 535 -0.39 0.87 8.17
CA LYS A 535 -0.04 0.96 9.60
C LYS A 535 1.48 1.12 9.80
N VAL A 536 2.25 0.60 8.84
CA VAL A 536 3.72 0.56 8.78
C VAL A 536 4.14 0.60 7.30
N LEU A 537 5.44 0.59 6.99
CA LEU A 537 5.93 0.44 5.62
C LEU A 537 5.80 -1.01 5.12
N HIS A 538 5.13 -1.13 3.99
CA HIS A 538 4.86 -2.38 3.29
C HIS A 538 5.65 -2.47 1.99
N GLY A 539 6.04 -3.68 1.62
CA GLY A 539 6.43 -4.03 0.26
C GLY A 539 5.46 -5.05 -0.29
N ILE A 540 5.06 -4.92 -1.56
CA ILE A 540 4.03 -5.76 -2.18
C ILE A 540 4.64 -6.45 -3.40
N SER A 541 5.00 -7.72 -3.23
CA SER A 541 5.94 -8.41 -4.13
C SER A 541 5.46 -8.49 -5.58
N TYR A 542 4.17 -8.79 -5.80
CA TYR A 542 3.64 -8.91 -7.17
C TYR A 542 3.47 -7.56 -7.84
N VAL A 543 3.09 -6.52 -7.09
CA VAL A 543 2.98 -5.15 -7.61
C VAL A 543 4.37 -4.61 -7.96
N HIS A 544 5.35 -4.84 -7.10
CA HIS A 544 6.75 -4.52 -7.35
C HIS A 544 7.26 -5.18 -8.64
N ASP A 545 7.10 -6.50 -8.77
CA ASP A 545 7.54 -7.24 -9.95
C ASP A 545 6.80 -6.79 -11.22
N ALA A 546 5.51 -6.49 -11.13
CA ALA A 546 4.73 -5.96 -12.26
C ALA A 546 5.28 -4.62 -12.75
N HIS A 547 5.64 -3.70 -11.86
CA HIS A 547 6.23 -2.42 -12.24
C HIS A 547 7.61 -2.59 -12.87
N VAL A 548 8.46 -3.45 -12.33
CA VAL A 548 9.78 -3.71 -12.93
C VAL A 548 9.65 -4.33 -14.32
N LEU A 549 8.77 -5.32 -14.49
CA LEU A 549 8.47 -5.92 -15.80
C LEU A 549 7.90 -4.89 -16.78
N ALA A 550 7.00 -4.02 -16.32
CA ALA A 550 6.43 -2.93 -17.10
C ALA A 550 7.49 -1.92 -17.54
N ALA A 551 8.38 -1.50 -16.63
CA ALA A 551 9.48 -0.60 -16.93
C ALA A 551 10.45 -1.22 -17.94
N LEU A 552 10.76 -2.51 -17.85
CA LEU A 552 11.60 -3.20 -18.84
C LEU A 552 10.91 -3.29 -20.21
N LYS A 553 9.59 -3.49 -20.24
CA LYS A 553 8.78 -3.63 -21.46
C LYS A 553 8.53 -2.30 -22.19
N ILE A 554 8.24 -1.24 -21.44
CA ILE A 554 7.70 0.00 -21.98
C ILE A 554 8.65 0.59 -23.03
N ASN A 555 8.07 1.12 -24.11
CA ASN A 555 8.81 1.71 -25.22
C ASN A 555 8.15 3.02 -25.63
N ARG A 556 8.90 4.11 -25.47
CA ARG A 556 8.47 5.48 -25.79
C ARG A 556 8.00 5.62 -27.24
N ALA A 557 8.74 5.08 -28.21
CA ALA A 557 8.37 5.19 -29.63
C ALA A 557 7.06 4.46 -29.94
N ASN A 558 6.83 3.29 -29.33
CA ASN A 558 5.55 2.57 -29.47
C ASN A 558 4.38 3.37 -28.87
N LEU A 559 4.59 4.04 -27.73
CA LEU A 559 3.59 4.91 -27.12
C LEU A 559 3.27 6.10 -28.03
N ALA A 560 4.29 6.77 -28.58
CA ALA A 560 4.12 7.89 -29.49
C ALA A 560 3.33 7.47 -30.75
N GLY A 561 3.71 6.34 -31.36
CA GLY A 561 3.03 5.79 -32.52
C GLY A 561 1.56 5.43 -32.26
N LYS A 562 1.22 4.86 -31.09
CA LYS A 562 -0.17 4.60 -30.69
C LYS A 562 -1.01 5.88 -30.56
N ARG A 563 -0.36 7.00 -30.23
CA ARG A 563 -1.02 8.30 -30.04
C ARG A 563 -1.11 9.13 -31.33
N GLY A 564 -0.49 8.66 -32.41
CA GLY A 564 -0.44 9.37 -33.69
C GLY A 564 0.68 10.42 -33.80
N PHE A 565 1.64 10.41 -32.88
CA PHE A 565 2.81 11.32 -32.90
C PHE A 565 4.04 10.55 -33.39
N PHE A 566 4.70 11.04 -34.45
CA PHE A 566 5.93 10.50 -35.02
C PHE A 566 7.10 11.44 -34.79
#